data_AF-A0A9P7ZEI0-F1
#
_entry.id   AF-A0A9P7ZEI0-F1
#
_cell.length_a   1.000
_cell.length_b   1.000
_cell.length_c   1.000
_cell.angle_alpha   90.00
_cell.angle_beta   90.00
_cell.angle_gamma   90.00
#
_symmetry.space_group_name_H-M   'P 1'
#
loop_
_entity.id
_entity.type
_entity.pdbx_description
1 polymer ?
#
loop_
_entity_poly.entity_id
_entity_poly.type
_entity_poly.pdbx_seq_one_letter_code
_entity_poly.pdbx_strand_id
1 'polypeptide(L)'
;MDEFTAEYLAREQHDEAQREKEQARPMVDNESTTPTPKAGLRNGFAAFREKASVQDRLVEKLLQQVIPTDDEGSDVPIIADDKAPAFAQRPNFNITTMSNNFRRFNARIGVVFKFQSKALRILSWHQPSQTMSLLAVYTFICLDPYLLSVLPIAILVVGVLIPAFLARHPAPPKGTLSSEQGVGYSPRGPPLAPAATVRPVKELSKDFFRNMRDLQNCMDDFSNAHDQVVSLVVPITNFSNEARSSAVFLFLAVGGVFMTITAHLLPWRFIALMAGWAGIGMGHPTIARLLVTTHEEHIQPREVQAKTWLDNWIANDVILDSAPETREVEVFELQRMSEAGEWEPWLFTPSPYDPLSQARITGDRPRGARFFEDVLAPEGWEWSEKKWALDLWSREWVEERIITGVEVETEGERWVYDMYDEREEQVGVVEAPQMSKLKVLPQTSWQEGEDAVVRRGDWRRRRWVRLVKRRATSAFTA
;
A
#
# COMPACT_ATOMS: atom_id res chain seq x y z
N MET A 1 -11.49 62.31 7.51
CA MET A 1 -10.17 62.13 8.16
C MET A 1 -10.28 60.82 8.84
N ASP A 2 -9.64 59.82 8.26
CA ASP A 2 -10.18 58.48 8.35
C ASP A 2 -9.39 57.70 9.38
N GLU A 3 -10.06 56.78 10.07
CA GLU A 3 -9.66 56.18 11.35
C GLU A 3 -8.22 55.62 11.34
N PHE A 4 -7.81 55.04 10.21
CA PHE A 4 -6.45 54.56 9.91
C PHE A 4 -5.35 55.64 10.09
N THR A 5 -5.65 56.90 9.80
CA THR A 5 -4.73 58.04 9.96
C THR A 5 -4.50 58.37 11.43
N ALA A 6 -5.53 58.25 12.26
CA ALA A 6 -5.44 58.49 13.70
C ALA A 6 -4.69 57.36 14.40
N GLU A 7 -4.94 56.10 14.01
CA GLU A 7 -4.18 54.95 14.53
C GLU A 7 -2.69 55.03 14.17
N TYR A 8 -2.35 55.44 12.93
CA TYR A 8 -0.95 55.59 12.51
C TYR A 8 -0.20 56.65 13.33
N LEU A 9 -0.78 57.85 13.49
CA LEU A 9 -0.18 58.94 14.27
C LEU A 9 -0.05 58.61 15.77
N ALA A 10 -1.04 57.90 16.34
CA ALA A 10 -0.95 57.41 17.71
C ALA A 10 0.20 56.38 17.90
N ARG A 11 0.53 55.63 16.85
CA ARG A 11 1.63 54.66 16.84
C ARG A 11 3.00 55.32 16.79
N GLU A 12 3.18 56.33 15.93
CA GLU A 12 4.44 57.10 15.86
C GLU A 12 4.74 57.82 17.18
N GLN A 13 3.74 58.48 17.79
CA GLN A 13 3.87 59.13 19.09
C GLN A 13 4.26 58.16 20.22
N HIS A 14 3.78 56.91 20.16
CA HIS A 14 4.11 55.89 21.15
C HIS A 14 5.55 55.34 20.98
N ASP A 15 6.06 55.27 19.75
CA ASP A 15 7.43 54.87 19.44
C ASP A 15 8.46 55.96 19.79
N GLU A 16 8.14 57.24 19.56
CA GLU A 16 9.00 58.36 19.99
C GLU A 16 9.10 58.43 21.52
N ALA A 17 7.97 58.31 22.22
CA ALA A 17 7.91 58.30 23.69
C ALA A 17 8.60 57.08 24.35
N GLN A 18 8.97 56.05 23.59
CA GLN A 18 9.86 54.98 24.05
C GLN A 18 11.34 55.32 23.82
N ARG A 19 11.69 55.93 22.69
CA ARG A 19 13.08 56.31 22.36
C ARG A 19 13.65 57.37 23.32
N GLU A 20 12.86 58.35 23.73
CA GLU A 20 13.28 59.33 24.74
C GLU A 20 13.57 58.67 26.11
N LYS A 21 12.79 57.66 26.50
CA LYS A 21 12.98 56.92 27.75
C LYS A 21 14.22 56.02 27.76
N GLU A 22 14.70 55.61 26.59
CA GLU A 22 15.90 54.77 26.47
C GLU A 22 17.20 55.60 26.47
N GLN A 23 17.14 56.88 26.07
CA GLN A 23 18.28 57.81 26.18
C GLN A 23 18.45 58.43 27.58
N ALA A 24 17.41 58.41 28.42
CA ALA A 24 17.38 59.10 29.71
C ALA A 24 17.75 58.22 30.93
N ARG A 25 19.00 57.72 31.00
CA ARG A 25 19.59 57.18 32.26
C ARG A 25 21.03 57.68 32.50
N PRO A 26 21.37 58.15 33.71
CA PRO A 26 22.67 58.78 33.99
C PRO A 26 23.80 57.78 34.25
N MET A 27 25.04 58.24 34.03
CA MET A 27 26.28 57.57 34.41
C MET A 27 26.61 57.83 35.89
N VAL A 28 27.27 56.88 36.55
CA VAL A 28 27.81 57.01 37.93
C VAL A 28 29.10 56.18 38.05
N ASP A 29 30.19 56.84 38.46
CA ASP A 29 31.48 56.24 38.86
C ASP A 29 31.50 56.02 40.40
N ASN A 30 32.45 55.34 41.05
CA ASN A 30 33.77 54.79 40.68
C ASN A 30 33.95 53.45 41.49
N GLU A 31 35.08 52.74 41.70
CA GLU A 31 36.52 52.93 41.45
C GLU A 31 37.21 51.55 41.30
N SER A 32 38.52 51.45 41.54
CA SER A 32 39.36 50.28 41.27
C SER A 32 39.32 49.14 42.29
N THR A 33 39.31 47.88 41.83
CA THR A 33 40.18 46.81 42.38
C THR A 33 40.23 45.56 41.48
N THR A 34 41.43 45.00 41.26
CA THR A 34 41.64 43.64 40.71
C THR A 34 41.29 42.56 41.75
N PRO A 35 40.76 41.39 41.35
CA PRO A 35 41.66 40.23 41.16
C PRO A 35 41.22 39.18 40.09
N THR A 36 41.87 38.02 40.14
CA THR A 36 41.88 36.86 39.22
C THR A 36 40.64 35.90 39.30
N PRO A 37 40.51 34.90 38.39
CA PRO A 37 39.19 34.41 37.95
C PRO A 37 38.74 32.99 38.41
N LYS A 38 37.50 32.63 38.01
CA LYS A 38 36.85 31.28 37.85
C LYS A 38 35.80 30.84 38.89
N ALA A 39 34.53 31.13 38.61
CA ALA A 39 33.39 30.21 38.79
C ALA A 39 32.16 30.72 37.99
N GLY A 40 31.25 29.85 37.55
CA GLY A 40 29.89 30.26 37.11
C GLY A 40 29.31 29.64 35.82
N LEU A 41 30.10 29.39 34.78
CA LEU A 41 29.58 29.13 33.41
C LEU A 41 28.86 27.76 33.17
N ARG A 42 28.50 27.02 34.22
CA ARG A 42 27.89 25.67 34.12
C ARG A 42 26.36 25.64 34.24
N ASN A 43 25.73 26.58 34.94
CA ASN A 43 24.28 26.50 35.19
C ASN A 43 23.42 26.94 33.98
N GLY A 44 23.90 27.87 33.15
CA GLY A 44 23.14 28.37 32.00
C GLY A 44 22.74 27.28 30.99
N PHE A 45 23.67 26.38 30.66
CA PHE A 45 23.40 25.29 29.71
C PHE A 45 22.45 24.21 30.24
N ALA A 46 22.31 24.07 31.56
CA ALA A 46 21.31 23.18 32.16
C ALA A 46 19.90 23.72 31.91
N ALA A 47 19.65 24.99 32.22
CA ALA A 47 18.34 25.63 32.06
C ALA A 47 17.83 25.65 30.61
N PHE A 48 18.72 25.80 29.62
CA PHE A 48 18.32 25.69 28.20
C PHE A 48 17.97 24.25 27.78
N ARG A 49 18.68 23.23 28.30
CA ARG A 49 18.35 21.82 28.07
C ARG A 49 17.03 21.41 28.74
N GLU A 50 16.77 21.96 29.91
CA GLU A 50 15.55 21.74 30.69
C GLU A 50 14.32 22.38 29.99
N LYS A 51 14.44 23.62 29.49
CA LYS A 51 13.37 24.24 28.69
C LYS A 51 13.02 23.44 27.43
N ALA A 52 14.02 22.91 26.73
CA ALA A 52 13.79 22.03 25.58
C ALA A 52 13.03 20.75 25.98
N SER A 53 13.39 20.09 27.09
CA SER A 53 12.70 18.86 27.51
C SER A 53 11.27 19.10 28.02
N VAL A 54 10.95 20.30 28.51
CA VAL A 54 9.56 20.69 28.83
C VAL A 54 8.74 20.91 27.55
N GLN A 55 9.31 21.51 26.52
CA GLN A 55 8.65 21.65 25.21
C GLN A 55 8.43 20.29 24.54
N ASP A 56 9.44 19.40 24.54
CA ASP A 56 9.30 18.02 24.05
C ASP A 56 8.18 17.27 24.78
N ARG A 57 8.09 17.40 26.12
CA ARG A 57 7.03 16.78 26.93
C ARG A 57 5.63 17.34 26.66
N LEU A 58 5.51 18.62 26.34
CA LEU A 58 4.23 19.22 25.95
C LEU A 58 3.77 18.71 24.58
N VAL A 59 4.68 18.58 23.62
CA VAL A 59 4.39 17.96 22.32
C VAL A 59 4.05 16.47 22.47
N GLU A 60 4.79 15.74 23.30
CA GLU A 60 4.52 14.34 23.65
C GLU A 60 3.12 14.17 24.27
N LYS A 61 2.72 15.07 25.18
CA LYS A 61 1.39 15.04 25.80
C LYS A 61 0.25 15.42 24.86
N LEU A 62 0.45 16.41 23.99
CA LEU A 62 -0.52 16.78 22.97
C LEU A 62 -0.72 15.66 21.93
N LEU A 63 0.35 14.98 21.52
CA LEU A 63 0.25 13.86 20.58
C LEU A 63 -0.36 12.60 21.22
N GLN A 64 -0.09 12.34 22.51
CA GLN A 64 -0.77 11.27 23.26
C GLN A 64 -2.30 11.49 23.37
N GLN A 65 -2.79 12.71 23.20
CA GLN A 65 -4.23 13.05 23.28
C GLN A 65 -4.93 12.99 21.91
N VAL A 66 -4.21 12.74 20.82
CA VAL A 66 -4.72 12.78 19.42
C VAL A 66 -4.74 11.40 18.76
N ILE A 67 -4.17 10.37 19.40
CA ILE A 67 -4.23 8.98 18.93
C ILE A 67 -5.40 8.27 19.65
N PRO A 68 -6.41 7.73 18.93
CA PRO A 68 -7.44 6.87 19.52
C PRO A 68 -6.81 5.64 20.17
N THR A 69 -7.30 5.27 21.36
CA THR A 69 -6.87 4.07 22.09
C THR A 69 -7.72 2.86 21.73
N ASP A 70 -7.68 2.51 20.44
CA ASP A 70 -8.22 1.26 19.89
C ASP A 70 -6.98 0.36 19.63
N ASP A 71 -6.88 -0.90 20.08
CA ASP A 71 -7.92 -1.87 20.46
C ASP A 71 -7.36 -2.90 21.51
N GLU A 72 -8.22 -3.60 22.24
CA GLU A 72 -7.83 -4.64 23.22
C GLU A 72 -7.55 -6.00 22.53
N GLY A 73 -6.41 -6.10 21.84
CA GLY A 73 -6.10 -7.24 20.95
C GLY A 73 -4.84 -8.06 21.29
N SER A 74 -5.02 -9.15 22.03
CA SER A 74 -4.06 -10.29 22.15
C SER A 74 -2.65 -10.01 22.70
N ASP A 75 -2.52 -9.96 24.03
CA ASP A 75 -1.24 -10.19 24.74
C ASP A 75 -0.81 -11.67 24.64
N VAL A 76 -0.38 -12.10 23.45
CA VAL A 76 0.34 -13.37 23.27
C VAL A 76 1.83 -13.08 23.43
N PRO A 77 2.52 -13.60 24.46
CA PRO A 77 3.96 -13.42 24.61
C PRO A 77 4.68 -14.23 23.53
N ILE A 78 4.95 -13.59 22.39
CA ILE A 78 5.77 -14.16 21.32
C ILE A 78 7.14 -14.47 21.91
N ILE A 79 7.42 -15.76 22.09
CA ILE A 79 8.75 -16.24 22.48
C ILE A 79 9.73 -15.73 21.43
N ALA A 80 10.70 -14.93 21.87
CA ALA A 80 11.69 -14.33 20.99
C ALA A 80 12.61 -15.41 20.43
N ASP A 81 12.24 -16.00 19.28
CA ASP A 81 13.15 -16.82 18.50
C ASP A 81 14.31 -15.94 18.01
N ASP A 82 15.50 -16.26 18.51
CA ASP A 82 16.75 -15.55 18.20
C ASP A 82 17.14 -15.67 16.70
N LYS A 83 16.41 -16.50 15.93
CA LYS A 83 16.51 -16.64 14.47
C LYS A 83 15.42 -15.89 13.70
N ALA A 84 14.48 -15.22 14.35
CA ALA A 84 13.50 -14.38 13.69
C ALA A 84 14.22 -13.31 12.84
N PRO A 85 13.83 -13.08 11.57
CA PRO A 85 14.52 -12.11 10.72
C PRO A 85 14.40 -10.71 11.32
N ALA A 86 15.43 -9.86 11.13
CA ALA A 86 15.50 -8.50 11.72
C ALA A 86 14.36 -7.54 11.29
N PHE A 87 13.42 -7.99 10.46
CA PHE A 87 12.15 -7.33 10.18
C PHE A 87 11.09 -7.60 11.28
N ALA A 88 11.06 -8.81 11.84
CA ALA A 88 10.13 -9.21 12.90
C ALA A 88 10.51 -8.66 14.29
N GLN A 89 11.79 -8.37 14.53
CA GLN A 89 12.28 -7.74 15.76
C GLN A 89 12.12 -6.20 15.78
N ARG A 90 11.27 -5.63 14.92
CA ARG A 90 11.03 -4.18 14.87
C ARG A 90 10.15 -3.75 16.06
N PRO A 91 10.55 -2.77 16.88
CA PRO A 91 9.77 -2.36 18.04
C PRO A 91 8.47 -1.67 17.63
N ASN A 92 7.43 -1.86 18.44
CA ASN A 92 6.12 -1.21 18.28
C ASN A 92 6.25 0.32 18.20
N PHE A 93 5.28 0.96 17.55
CA PHE A 93 5.30 2.40 17.29
C PHE A 93 5.42 3.20 18.59
N ASN A 94 6.43 4.08 18.66
CA ASN A 94 6.69 4.92 19.81
C ASN A 94 7.16 6.30 19.33
N ILE A 95 6.41 7.35 19.69
CA ILE A 95 6.66 8.74 19.26
C ILE A 95 8.07 9.20 19.66
N THR A 96 8.57 8.78 20.84
CA THR A 96 9.91 9.16 21.30
C THR A 96 11.02 8.50 20.49
N THR A 97 10.82 7.27 20.01
CA THR A 97 11.80 6.61 19.12
C THR A 97 11.72 7.18 17.71
N MET A 98 10.51 7.50 17.22
CA MET A 98 10.27 8.22 15.97
C MET A 98 11.01 9.57 15.95
N SER A 99 10.81 10.42 16.96
CA SER A 99 11.50 11.73 17.09
C SER A 99 13.03 11.59 17.15
N ASN A 100 13.54 10.66 17.95
CA ASN A 100 14.98 10.41 18.02
C ASN A 100 15.55 9.87 16.69
N ASN A 101 14.81 9.04 15.96
CA ASN A 101 15.20 8.53 14.65
C ASN A 101 15.11 9.61 13.56
N PHE A 102 14.09 10.47 13.58
CA PHE A 102 13.97 11.63 12.71
C PHE A 102 15.15 12.59 12.91
N ARG A 103 15.50 12.93 14.15
CA ARG A 103 16.67 13.80 14.43
C ARG A 103 17.98 13.18 13.93
N ARG A 104 18.15 11.87 14.12
CA ARG A 104 19.29 11.08 13.60
C ARG A 104 19.32 11.01 12.06
N PHE A 105 18.17 10.99 11.40
CA PHE A 105 18.02 10.98 9.94
C PHE A 105 18.32 12.37 9.35
N ASN A 106 17.66 13.41 9.87
CA ASN A 106 17.83 14.80 9.43
C ASN A 106 19.29 15.29 9.58
N ALA A 107 20.00 14.80 10.60
CA ALA A 107 21.44 15.07 10.78
C ALA A 107 22.36 14.40 9.73
N ARG A 108 21.86 13.46 8.91
CA ARG A 108 22.65 12.71 7.91
C ARG A 108 22.18 12.95 6.46
N ILE A 109 20.88 13.13 6.25
CA ILE A 109 20.25 13.18 4.92
C ILE A 109 20.76 14.31 4.01
N GLY A 110 21.31 15.40 4.58
CA GLY A 110 21.81 16.55 3.82
C GLY A 110 22.91 16.26 2.78
N VAL A 111 23.57 15.09 2.82
CA VAL A 111 24.45 14.64 1.73
C VAL A 111 23.64 14.27 0.48
N VAL A 112 22.48 13.63 0.65
CA VAL A 112 21.55 13.26 -0.43
C VAL A 112 20.92 14.51 -1.04
N PHE A 113 20.44 15.46 -0.22
CA PHE A 113 19.92 16.73 -0.75
C PHE A 113 20.99 17.55 -1.50
N LYS A 114 22.26 17.49 -1.05
CA LYS A 114 23.40 18.09 -1.79
C LYS A 114 23.75 17.35 -3.08
N PHE A 115 23.44 16.05 -3.20
CA PHE A 115 23.53 15.29 -4.45
C PHE A 115 22.36 15.59 -5.39
N GLN A 116 21.11 15.52 -4.92
CA GLN A 116 19.89 15.89 -5.65
C GLN A 116 19.99 17.32 -6.23
N SER A 117 20.41 18.29 -5.42
CA SER A 117 20.65 19.68 -5.87
C SER A 117 21.67 19.78 -7.01
N LYS A 118 22.71 18.92 -7.02
CA LYS A 118 23.70 18.88 -8.12
C LYS A 118 23.13 18.19 -9.35
N ALA A 119 22.43 17.07 -9.19
CA ALA A 119 21.79 16.36 -10.29
C ALA A 119 20.78 17.27 -11.02
N LEU A 120 19.87 17.92 -10.28
CA LEU A 120 18.93 18.90 -10.80
C LEU A 120 19.64 20.07 -11.52
N ARG A 121 20.75 20.57 -10.99
CA ARG A 121 21.55 21.65 -11.63
C ARG A 121 22.22 21.22 -12.93
N ILE A 122 22.54 19.94 -13.09
CA ILE A 122 23.08 19.37 -14.34
C ILE A 122 21.94 19.12 -15.34
N LEU A 123 20.81 18.54 -14.90
CA LEU A 123 19.64 18.26 -15.75
C LEU A 123 18.94 19.54 -16.26
N SER A 124 18.97 20.63 -15.48
CA SER A 124 18.47 21.96 -15.88
C SER A 124 19.48 22.81 -16.68
N TRP A 125 20.56 22.19 -17.19
CA TRP A 125 21.57 22.82 -18.06
C TRP A 125 22.30 24.05 -17.50
N HIS A 126 22.22 24.31 -16.19
CA HIS A 126 22.77 25.52 -15.56
C HIS A 126 24.30 25.66 -15.74
N GLN A 127 25.03 24.55 -15.91
CA GLN A 127 26.42 24.56 -16.37
C GLN A 127 26.54 23.61 -17.58
N PRO A 128 26.34 24.11 -18.82
CA PRO A 128 26.15 23.24 -19.98
C PRO A 128 27.37 22.36 -20.29
N SER A 129 28.58 22.76 -19.89
CA SER A 129 29.78 21.92 -19.99
C SER A 129 29.72 20.65 -19.13
N GLN A 130 29.05 20.68 -17.97
CA GLN A 130 28.83 19.50 -17.12
C GLN A 130 27.71 18.62 -17.70
N THR A 131 26.65 19.22 -18.24
CA THR A 131 25.56 18.48 -18.88
C THR A 131 26.06 17.79 -20.16
N MET A 132 26.84 18.49 -20.99
CA MET A 132 27.47 17.90 -22.18
C MET A 132 28.50 16.81 -21.84
N SER A 133 29.24 16.91 -20.73
CA SER A 133 30.14 15.83 -20.32
C SER A 133 29.39 14.60 -19.81
N LEU A 134 28.26 14.78 -19.12
CA LEU A 134 27.34 13.69 -18.77
C LEU A 134 26.75 13.04 -20.03
N LEU A 135 26.30 13.82 -21.01
CA LEU A 135 25.75 13.33 -22.28
C LEU A 135 26.81 12.61 -23.13
N ALA A 136 28.07 13.05 -23.11
CA ALA A 136 29.17 12.34 -23.75
C ALA A 136 29.42 10.97 -23.09
N VAL A 137 29.49 10.90 -21.75
CA VAL A 137 29.63 9.63 -21.02
C VAL A 137 28.42 8.71 -21.26
N TYR A 138 27.20 9.25 -21.24
CA TYR A 138 25.98 8.52 -21.58
C TYR A 138 26.02 7.97 -23.02
N THR A 139 26.53 8.76 -23.97
CA THR A 139 26.70 8.33 -25.37
C THR A 139 27.64 7.14 -25.47
N PHE A 140 28.77 7.13 -24.76
CA PHE A 140 29.66 5.97 -24.72
C PHE A 140 28.99 4.73 -24.10
N ILE A 141 28.15 4.87 -23.08
CA ILE A 141 27.42 3.75 -22.45
C ILE A 141 26.33 3.18 -23.37
N CYS A 142 25.58 4.04 -24.09
CA CYS A 142 24.57 3.58 -25.05
C CYS A 142 25.20 2.96 -26.31
N LEU A 143 26.37 3.44 -26.73
CA LEU A 143 27.12 2.84 -27.83
C LEU A 143 27.79 1.53 -27.41
N ASP A 144 28.44 1.45 -26.25
CA ASP A 144 29.04 0.23 -25.71
C ASP A 144 28.47 -0.14 -24.31
N PRO A 145 27.47 -1.04 -24.25
CA PRO A 145 26.85 -1.43 -22.98
C PRO A 145 27.77 -2.23 -22.06
N TYR A 146 28.88 -2.81 -22.55
CA TYR A 146 29.85 -3.49 -21.67
C TYR A 146 30.54 -2.52 -20.70
N LEU A 147 30.58 -1.23 -21.04
CA LEU A 147 31.08 -0.17 -20.17
C LEU A 147 30.29 -0.06 -18.86
N LEU A 148 29.01 -0.49 -18.84
CA LEU A 148 28.17 -0.49 -17.64
C LEU A 148 28.76 -1.36 -16.50
N SER A 149 29.44 -2.45 -16.83
CA SER A 149 30.10 -3.32 -15.84
C SER A 149 31.38 -2.70 -15.25
N VAL A 150 32.05 -1.83 -16.01
CA VAL A 150 33.28 -1.12 -15.58
C VAL A 150 32.94 0.16 -14.81
N LEU A 151 31.83 0.82 -15.17
CA LEU A 151 31.34 2.07 -14.58
C LEU A 151 31.30 2.11 -13.05
N PRO A 152 30.79 1.11 -12.29
CA PRO A 152 30.80 1.17 -10.82
C PRO A 152 32.22 1.18 -10.24
N ILE A 153 33.17 0.46 -10.86
CA ILE A 153 34.58 0.45 -10.47
C ILE A 153 35.21 1.82 -10.77
N ALA A 154 34.93 2.38 -11.94
CA ALA A 154 35.41 3.71 -12.33
C ALA A 154 34.87 4.81 -11.40
N ILE A 155 33.59 4.76 -11.01
CA ILE A 155 32.99 5.70 -10.04
C ILE A 155 33.62 5.53 -8.65
N LEU A 156 33.86 4.29 -8.20
CA LEU A 156 34.51 4.05 -6.91
C LEU A 156 35.95 4.61 -6.89
N VAL A 157 36.73 4.41 -7.96
CA VAL A 157 38.09 4.94 -8.06
C VAL A 157 38.10 6.47 -8.20
N VAL A 158 37.40 7.02 -9.20
CA VAL A 158 37.50 8.44 -9.58
C VAL A 158 36.60 9.34 -8.72
N GLY A 159 35.44 8.85 -8.27
CA GLY A 159 34.47 9.60 -7.48
C GLY A 159 34.65 9.47 -5.96
N VAL A 160 35.25 8.37 -5.47
CA VAL A 160 35.43 8.14 -4.02
C VAL A 160 36.90 8.07 -3.62
N LEU A 161 37.68 7.13 -4.16
CA LEU A 161 39.06 6.90 -3.69
C LEU A 161 40.01 8.06 -4.02
N ILE A 162 40.03 8.56 -5.25
CA ILE A 162 40.90 9.67 -5.65
C ILE A 162 40.57 10.95 -4.84
N PRO A 163 39.31 11.40 -4.70
CA PRO A 163 38.97 12.55 -3.85
C PRO A 163 39.29 12.33 -2.36
N ALA A 164 39.08 11.12 -1.81
CA ALA A 164 39.44 10.81 -0.43
C ALA A 164 40.96 10.80 -0.21
N PHE A 165 41.74 10.36 -1.20
CA PHE A 165 43.20 10.40 -1.17
C PHE A 165 43.73 11.84 -1.27
N LEU A 166 43.21 12.64 -2.19
CA LEU A 166 43.51 14.08 -2.32
C LEU A 166 43.14 14.88 -1.06
N ALA A 167 42.04 14.52 -0.38
CA ALA A 167 41.66 15.14 0.89
C ALA A 167 42.59 14.75 2.05
N ARG A 168 43.23 13.58 2.00
CA ARG A 168 44.19 13.08 3.00
C ARG A 168 45.62 13.60 2.76
N HIS A 169 45.96 13.84 1.50
CA HIS A 169 47.24 14.38 1.03
C HIS A 169 46.96 15.62 0.18
N PRO A 170 46.60 16.78 0.78
CA PRO A 170 46.42 18.04 0.05
C PRO A 170 47.71 18.50 -0.63
N ALA A 171 47.59 19.21 -1.75
CA ALA A 171 48.72 19.87 -2.40
C ALA A 171 49.35 20.92 -1.47
N PRO A 172 50.68 21.17 -1.55
CA PRO A 172 51.35 22.17 -0.72
C PRO A 172 50.74 23.57 -0.94
N PRO A 173 50.66 24.42 0.10
CA PRO A 173 50.07 25.74 -0.02
C PRO A 173 50.87 26.63 -0.98
N LYS A 174 50.15 27.46 -1.74
CA LYS A 174 50.71 28.44 -2.67
C LYS A 174 51.62 29.40 -1.90
N GLY A 175 52.80 29.70 -2.46
CA GLY A 175 53.85 30.50 -1.79
C GLY A 175 54.88 29.69 -1.01
N THR A 176 54.87 28.35 -1.10
CA THR A 176 56.00 27.50 -0.71
C THR A 176 56.98 27.34 -1.88
N LEU A 177 58.29 27.20 -1.60
CA LEU A 177 59.32 27.05 -2.65
C LEU A 177 59.01 25.88 -3.61
N SER A 178 58.48 24.77 -3.09
CA SER A 178 58.02 23.61 -3.86
C SER A 178 56.91 23.95 -4.87
N SER A 179 56.09 24.97 -4.58
CA SER A 179 55.02 25.45 -5.45
C SER A 179 55.51 26.36 -6.58
N GLU A 180 56.68 26.99 -6.45
CA GLU A 180 57.28 27.81 -7.50
C GLU A 180 58.24 27.02 -8.39
N GLN A 181 58.94 26.03 -7.83
CA GLN A 181 59.83 25.13 -8.56
C GLN A 181 59.08 24.12 -9.48
N GLY A 182 57.77 24.27 -9.67
CA GLY A 182 56.96 23.38 -10.51
C GLY A 182 56.88 21.92 -10.01
N VAL A 183 57.27 21.65 -8.76
CA VAL A 183 57.26 20.31 -8.18
C VAL A 183 55.83 19.91 -7.86
N GLY A 184 55.17 19.37 -8.88
CA GLY A 184 53.79 18.91 -8.82
C GLY A 184 53.57 17.90 -7.68
N TYR A 185 52.34 17.93 -7.15
CA TYR A 185 51.73 16.97 -6.23
C TYR A 185 52.58 15.72 -5.89
N SER A 186 53.25 15.75 -4.74
CA SER A 186 54.01 14.58 -4.24
C SER A 186 53.15 13.73 -3.28
N PRO A 187 52.67 12.54 -3.68
CA PRO A 187 51.95 11.63 -2.80
C PRO A 187 52.86 10.87 -1.82
N ARG A 188 54.18 11.08 -1.86
CA ARG A 188 55.15 10.35 -1.02
C ARG A 188 55.31 11.03 0.33
N GLY A 189 54.59 10.55 1.34
CA GLY A 189 54.75 10.95 2.73
C GLY A 189 53.70 10.34 3.67
N PRO A 190 53.82 10.57 4.99
CA PRO A 190 52.75 10.27 5.93
C PRO A 190 51.48 11.09 5.61
N PRO A 191 50.29 10.65 6.02
CA PRO A 191 49.04 11.36 5.77
C PRO A 191 49.01 12.72 6.49
N LEU A 192 48.81 13.79 5.73
CA LEU A 192 48.87 15.17 6.23
C LEU A 192 47.55 15.63 6.89
N ALA A 193 46.43 15.01 6.53
CA ALA A 193 45.11 15.32 7.08
C ALA A 193 44.43 14.07 7.68
N PRO A 194 43.57 14.23 8.71
CA PRO A 194 42.78 13.15 9.26
C PRO A 194 41.78 12.60 8.23
N ALA A 195 41.41 11.33 8.36
CA ALA A 195 40.46 10.69 7.45
C ALA A 195 39.11 11.42 7.41
N ALA A 196 38.67 11.80 6.21
CA ALA A 196 37.43 12.53 5.97
C ALA A 196 36.21 11.67 6.31
N THR A 197 35.68 11.84 7.51
CA THR A 197 34.47 11.18 8.00
C THR A 197 33.26 12.08 7.79
N VAL A 198 32.18 11.53 7.23
CA VAL A 198 30.89 12.23 7.12
C VAL A 198 30.26 12.32 8.52
N ARG A 199 30.66 13.35 9.27
CA ARG A 199 30.11 13.61 10.60
C ARG A 199 28.65 14.04 10.47
N PRO A 200 27.74 13.57 11.34
CA PRO A 200 26.38 14.07 11.38
C PRO A 200 26.39 15.59 11.63
N VAL A 201 25.52 16.29 10.91
CA VAL A 201 25.27 17.72 11.07
C VAL A 201 24.84 17.99 12.52
N LYS A 202 25.40 19.04 13.15
CA LYS A 202 25.04 19.41 14.52
C LYS A 202 23.54 19.69 14.61
N GLU A 203 22.88 19.08 15.59
CA GLU A 203 21.50 19.39 15.95
C GLU A 203 21.36 20.92 16.18
N LEU A 204 20.23 21.49 15.74
CA LEU A 204 19.94 22.95 15.76
C LEU A 204 20.89 23.86 14.93
N SER A 205 21.75 23.32 14.06
CA SER A 205 22.56 24.15 13.14
C SER A 205 21.79 24.60 11.89
N LYS A 206 22.31 25.62 11.19
CA LYS A 206 21.71 26.12 9.93
C LYS A 206 21.52 25.02 8.87
N ASP A 207 22.48 24.10 8.73
CA ASP A 207 22.36 22.96 7.83
C ASP A 207 21.29 21.95 8.31
N PHE A 208 21.09 21.80 9.63
CA PHE A 208 20.02 20.93 10.18
C PHE A 208 18.62 21.48 9.88
N PHE A 209 18.42 22.80 10.03
CA PHE A 209 17.16 23.46 9.64
C PHE A 209 16.96 23.50 8.12
N ARG A 210 18.04 23.61 7.33
CA ARG A 210 17.94 23.47 5.88
C ARG A 210 17.49 22.06 5.49
N ASN A 211 18.17 21.02 5.99
CA ASN A 211 17.78 19.63 5.72
C ASN A 211 16.31 19.37 6.12
N MET A 212 15.83 19.99 7.20
CA MET A 212 14.44 19.87 7.65
C MET A 212 13.43 20.45 6.65
N ARG A 213 13.73 21.62 6.05
CA ARG A 213 12.93 22.18 4.95
C ARG A 213 13.03 21.34 3.68
N ASP A 214 14.24 20.98 3.28
CA ASP A 214 14.48 20.17 2.08
C ASP A 214 13.75 18.80 2.21
N LEU A 215 13.58 18.28 3.43
CA LEU A 215 12.78 17.09 3.79
C LEU A 215 11.27 17.35 3.74
N GLN A 216 10.77 18.47 4.29
CA GLN A 216 9.35 18.84 4.21
C GLN A 216 8.90 18.96 2.75
N ASN A 217 9.67 19.66 1.91
CA ASN A 217 9.41 19.75 0.48
C ASN A 217 9.40 18.35 -0.17
N CYS A 218 10.36 17.48 0.17
CA CYS A 218 10.41 16.12 -0.37
C CYS A 218 9.20 15.24 0.03
N MET A 219 8.54 15.52 1.16
CA MET A 219 7.29 14.85 1.57
C MET A 219 6.08 15.34 0.77
N ASP A 220 6.04 16.64 0.48
CA ASP A 220 5.03 17.25 -0.39
C ASP A 220 5.21 16.79 -1.85
N ASP A 221 6.43 16.87 -2.39
CA ASP A 221 6.83 16.35 -3.71
C ASP A 221 6.41 14.88 -3.88
N PHE A 222 6.64 14.04 -2.85
CA PHE A 222 6.25 12.63 -2.86
C PHE A 222 4.74 12.43 -2.90
N SER A 223 3.98 13.19 -2.09
CA SER A 223 2.52 13.09 -2.02
C SER A 223 1.89 13.52 -3.34
N ASN A 224 2.31 14.67 -3.88
CA ASN A 224 1.85 15.17 -5.17
C ASN A 224 2.21 14.21 -6.32
N ALA A 225 3.40 13.60 -6.31
CA ALA A 225 3.80 12.61 -7.32
C ALA A 225 3.02 11.29 -7.18
N HIS A 226 2.74 10.83 -5.95
CA HIS A 226 1.89 9.67 -5.69
C HIS A 226 0.48 9.89 -6.24
N ASP A 227 -0.14 11.02 -5.95
CA ASP A 227 -1.53 11.29 -6.34
C ASP A 227 -1.66 11.55 -7.85
N GLN A 228 -0.62 12.07 -8.50
CA GLN A 228 -0.49 12.09 -9.97
C GLN A 228 -0.38 10.67 -10.56
N VAL A 229 0.42 9.78 -9.97
CA VAL A 229 0.51 8.38 -10.41
C VAL A 229 -0.82 7.65 -10.19
N VAL A 230 -1.50 7.86 -9.06
CA VAL A 230 -2.81 7.30 -8.77
C VAL A 230 -3.85 7.76 -9.79
N SER A 231 -3.99 9.08 -10.00
CA SER A 231 -4.99 9.64 -10.93
C SER A 231 -4.73 9.29 -12.40
N LEU A 232 -3.49 9.02 -12.80
CA LEU A 232 -3.16 8.55 -14.15
C LEU A 232 -3.31 7.02 -14.34
N VAL A 233 -2.89 6.22 -13.35
CA VAL A 233 -2.81 4.76 -13.49
C VAL A 233 -4.08 4.06 -13.02
N VAL A 234 -4.61 4.41 -11.84
CA VAL A 234 -5.71 3.66 -11.20
C VAL A 234 -6.98 3.62 -12.04
N PRO A 235 -7.45 4.72 -12.69
CA PRO A 235 -8.61 4.65 -13.57
C PRO A 235 -8.44 3.65 -14.73
N ILE A 236 -7.21 3.47 -15.21
CA ILE A 236 -6.87 2.57 -16.32
C ILE A 236 -6.70 1.12 -15.84
N THR A 237 -6.10 0.89 -14.67
CA THR A 237 -5.79 -0.48 -14.17
C THR A 237 -6.88 -1.10 -13.30
N ASN A 238 -7.76 -0.30 -12.69
CA ASN A 238 -8.78 -0.76 -11.74
C ASN A 238 -10.12 -1.15 -12.40
N PHE A 239 -10.17 -1.23 -13.75
CA PHE A 239 -11.39 -1.54 -14.53
C PHE A 239 -12.61 -0.65 -14.21
N SER A 240 -12.36 0.56 -13.68
CA SER A 240 -13.39 1.54 -13.29
C SER A 240 -14.32 1.95 -14.45
N ASN A 241 -13.77 1.95 -15.66
CA ASN A 241 -14.52 1.85 -16.91
C ASN A 241 -13.99 0.60 -17.63
N GLU A 242 -14.76 -0.48 -17.57
CA GLU A 242 -14.33 -1.81 -18.04
C GLU A 242 -13.97 -1.81 -19.53
N ALA A 243 -14.70 -1.05 -20.35
CA ALA A 243 -14.45 -0.91 -21.79
C ALA A 243 -13.09 -0.25 -22.07
N ARG A 244 -12.80 0.88 -21.40
CA ARG A 244 -11.54 1.61 -21.56
C ARG A 244 -10.34 0.82 -21.02
N SER A 245 -10.48 0.15 -19.89
CA SER A 245 -9.43 -0.72 -19.34
C SER A 245 -9.17 -1.94 -20.22
N SER A 246 -10.22 -2.58 -20.73
CA SER A 246 -10.11 -3.73 -21.65
C SER A 246 -9.49 -3.36 -22.99
N ALA A 247 -9.83 -2.19 -23.54
CA ALA A 247 -9.20 -1.66 -24.75
C ALA A 247 -7.68 -1.44 -24.55
N VAL A 248 -7.27 -0.80 -23.44
CA VAL A 248 -5.85 -0.60 -23.13
C VAL A 248 -5.14 -1.95 -22.90
N PHE A 249 -5.77 -2.90 -22.21
CA PHE A 249 -5.24 -4.26 -22.06
C PHE A 249 -5.01 -4.95 -23.41
N LEU A 250 -5.97 -4.88 -24.34
CA LEU A 250 -5.86 -5.45 -25.68
C LEU A 250 -4.72 -4.79 -26.48
N PHE A 251 -4.64 -3.46 -26.49
CA PHE A 251 -3.53 -2.75 -27.15
C PHE A 251 -2.16 -3.09 -26.56
N LEU A 252 -2.05 -3.24 -25.23
CA LEU A 252 -0.81 -3.64 -24.57
C LEU A 252 -0.45 -5.11 -24.85
N ALA A 253 -1.43 -6.02 -24.90
CA ALA A 253 -1.20 -7.42 -25.21
C ALA A 253 -0.75 -7.62 -26.67
N VAL A 254 -1.48 -7.04 -27.64
CA VAL A 254 -1.12 -7.08 -29.07
C VAL A 254 0.20 -6.35 -29.33
N GLY A 255 0.40 -5.19 -28.71
CA GLY A 255 1.66 -4.45 -28.77
C GLY A 255 2.85 -5.24 -28.18
N GLY A 256 2.63 -5.98 -27.09
CA GLY A 256 3.63 -6.87 -26.48
C GLY A 256 4.04 -8.02 -27.41
N VAL A 257 3.07 -8.70 -28.04
CA VAL A 257 3.33 -9.75 -29.04
C VAL A 257 4.04 -9.20 -30.28
N PHE A 258 3.62 -8.02 -30.77
CA PHE A 258 4.29 -7.37 -31.89
C PHE A 258 5.74 -6.98 -31.52
N MET A 259 5.97 -6.48 -30.30
CA MET A 259 7.29 -6.12 -29.81
C MET A 259 8.21 -7.32 -29.62
N THR A 260 7.74 -8.47 -29.11
CA THR A 260 8.61 -9.65 -28.96
C THR A 260 9.12 -10.19 -30.30
N ILE A 261 8.29 -10.13 -31.34
CA ILE A 261 8.68 -10.45 -32.73
C ILE A 261 9.66 -9.39 -33.26
N THR A 262 9.31 -8.11 -33.14
CA THR A 262 10.03 -6.99 -33.79
C THR A 262 11.31 -6.57 -33.05
N ALA A 263 11.50 -6.99 -31.79
CA ALA A 263 12.60 -6.55 -30.93
C ALA A 263 14.00 -6.74 -31.53
N HIS A 264 14.21 -7.78 -32.36
CA HIS A 264 15.51 -8.03 -32.98
C HIS A 264 15.84 -7.06 -34.13
N LEU A 265 14.84 -6.37 -34.69
CA LEU A 265 14.99 -5.35 -35.74
C LEU A 265 15.24 -3.95 -35.16
N LEU A 266 14.90 -3.74 -33.88
CA LEU A 266 15.00 -2.43 -33.24
C LEU A 266 16.44 -2.13 -32.80
N PRO A 267 17.04 -1.00 -33.21
CA PRO A 267 18.42 -0.63 -32.85
C PRO A 267 18.49 -0.06 -31.44
N TRP A 268 18.26 -0.89 -30.41
CA TRP A 268 18.13 -0.49 -29.00
C TRP A 268 19.22 0.46 -28.48
N ARG A 269 20.47 0.28 -28.92
CA ARG A 269 21.61 1.17 -28.61
C ARG A 269 21.35 2.62 -29.02
N PHE A 270 20.81 2.82 -30.22
CA PHE A 270 20.46 4.14 -30.76
C PHE A 270 19.12 4.66 -30.22
N ILE A 271 18.14 3.78 -29.96
CA ILE A 271 16.86 4.15 -29.33
C ILE A 271 17.11 4.69 -27.92
N ALA A 272 17.91 3.98 -27.10
CA ALA A 272 18.31 4.43 -25.78
C ALA A 272 19.08 5.74 -25.83
N LEU A 273 20.07 5.85 -26.74
CA LEU A 273 20.84 7.09 -26.96
C LEU A 273 19.89 8.27 -27.22
N MET A 274 19.00 8.16 -28.20
CA MET A 274 18.07 9.23 -28.57
C MET A 274 17.08 9.54 -27.45
N ALA A 275 16.59 8.53 -26.73
CA ALA A 275 15.66 8.71 -25.60
C ALA A 275 16.32 9.48 -24.43
N GLY A 276 17.57 9.17 -24.07
CA GLY A 276 18.28 9.90 -23.02
C GLY A 276 18.73 11.30 -23.45
N TRP A 277 19.15 11.48 -24.70
CA TRP A 277 19.45 12.81 -25.27
C TRP A 277 18.19 13.69 -25.33
N ALA A 278 17.03 13.14 -25.72
CA ALA A 278 15.76 13.83 -25.65
C ALA A 278 15.39 14.15 -24.20
N GLY A 279 15.38 13.14 -23.31
CA GLY A 279 15.01 13.29 -21.90
C GLY A 279 15.77 14.40 -21.18
N ILE A 280 17.10 14.46 -21.34
CA ILE A 280 17.91 15.53 -20.73
C ILE A 280 17.81 16.82 -21.54
N GLY A 281 17.72 16.77 -22.88
CA GLY A 281 17.55 17.94 -23.75
C GLY A 281 16.26 18.73 -23.49
N MET A 282 15.16 18.06 -23.19
CA MET A 282 13.89 18.69 -22.79
C MET A 282 14.04 19.55 -21.53
N GLY A 283 15.00 19.24 -20.64
CA GLY A 283 15.34 20.04 -19.46
C GLY A 283 16.06 21.37 -19.74
N HIS A 284 16.41 21.67 -21.00
CA HIS A 284 17.05 22.95 -21.36
C HIS A 284 16.04 24.09 -21.34
N PRO A 285 16.29 25.24 -20.66
CA PRO A 285 15.27 26.27 -20.39
C PRO A 285 14.80 27.08 -21.60
N THR A 286 15.32 26.87 -22.81
CA THR A 286 14.70 27.33 -24.07
C THR A 286 13.86 26.24 -24.74
N ILE A 287 14.28 24.98 -24.64
CA ILE A 287 13.59 23.83 -25.22
C ILE A 287 12.32 23.54 -24.43
N ALA A 288 12.37 23.57 -23.09
CA ALA A 288 11.19 23.48 -22.23
C ALA A 288 10.11 24.53 -22.57
N ARG A 289 10.51 25.79 -22.82
CA ARG A 289 9.57 26.85 -23.22
C ARG A 289 8.99 26.62 -24.61
N LEU A 290 9.82 26.24 -25.58
CA LEU A 290 9.35 25.90 -26.93
C LEU A 290 8.43 24.67 -26.93
N LEU A 291 8.69 23.69 -26.06
CA LEU A 291 7.84 22.51 -25.90
C LEU A 291 6.48 22.84 -25.31
N VAL A 292 6.40 23.73 -24.32
CA VAL A 292 5.10 24.20 -23.80
C VAL A 292 4.29 24.89 -24.91
N THR A 293 4.87 25.88 -25.61
CA THR A 293 4.13 26.60 -26.66
C THR A 293 3.74 25.69 -27.83
N THR A 294 4.63 24.80 -28.28
CA THR A 294 4.29 23.85 -29.36
C THR A 294 3.32 22.74 -28.91
N HIS A 295 3.32 22.36 -27.62
CA HIS A 295 2.32 21.45 -27.07
C HIS A 295 0.93 22.09 -27.05
N GLU A 296 0.80 23.32 -26.54
CA GLU A 296 -0.44 24.09 -26.53
C GLU A 296 -0.98 24.32 -27.96
N GLU A 297 -0.15 24.79 -28.89
CA GLU A 297 -0.57 25.08 -30.27
C GLU A 297 -0.93 23.83 -31.10
N HIS A 298 -0.13 22.76 -31.01
CA HIS A 298 -0.15 21.67 -32.00
C HIS A 298 -0.50 20.29 -31.43
N ILE A 299 -0.20 20.03 -30.15
CA ILE A 299 -0.41 18.71 -29.54
C ILE A 299 -1.77 18.66 -28.85
N GLN A 300 -2.09 19.62 -27.98
CA GLN A 300 -3.35 19.69 -27.23
C GLN A 300 -4.62 19.52 -28.12
N PRO A 301 -4.79 20.23 -29.26
CA PRO A 301 -5.98 20.02 -30.10
C PRO A 301 -6.02 18.62 -30.74
N ARG A 302 -4.86 18.04 -31.08
CA ARG A 302 -4.76 16.68 -31.62
C ARG A 302 -4.98 15.62 -30.54
N GLU A 303 -4.56 15.88 -29.31
CA GLU A 303 -4.76 14.99 -28.17
C GLU A 303 -6.24 14.91 -27.79
N VAL A 304 -6.97 16.04 -27.80
CA VAL A 304 -8.43 16.04 -27.63
C VAL A 304 -9.12 15.26 -28.76
N GLN A 305 -8.76 15.53 -30.02
CA GLN A 305 -9.31 14.78 -31.17
C GLN A 305 -9.03 13.28 -31.09
N ALA A 306 -7.80 12.88 -30.71
CA ALA A 306 -7.41 11.48 -30.55
C ALA A 306 -8.12 10.80 -29.38
N LYS A 307 -8.32 11.51 -28.25
CA LYS A 307 -9.12 11.03 -27.12
C LYS A 307 -10.58 10.82 -27.53
N THR A 308 -11.25 11.82 -28.10
CA THR A 308 -12.63 11.68 -28.56
C THR A 308 -12.79 10.59 -29.62
N TRP A 309 -11.82 10.41 -30.52
CA TRP A 309 -11.81 9.28 -31.46
C TRP A 309 -11.68 7.93 -30.75
N LEU A 310 -10.75 7.81 -29.79
CA LEU A 310 -10.54 6.60 -28.99
C LEU A 310 -11.77 6.26 -28.14
N ASP A 311 -12.35 7.24 -27.45
CA ASP A 311 -13.52 7.08 -26.59
C ASP A 311 -14.75 6.66 -27.42
N ASN A 312 -14.94 7.26 -28.61
CA ASN A 312 -15.95 6.82 -29.57
C ASN A 312 -15.70 5.41 -30.09
N TRP A 313 -14.44 5.03 -30.36
CA TRP A 313 -14.11 3.67 -30.81
C TRP A 313 -14.40 2.64 -29.71
N ILE A 314 -13.98 2.92 -28.46
CA ILE A 314 -14.25 2.09 -27.28
C ILE A 314 -15.77 1.91 -27.10
N ALA A 315 -16.55 2.99 -27.22
CA ALA A 315 -18.00 2.95 -26.99
C ALA A 315 -18.80 2.19 -28.07
N ASN A 316 -18.25 1.99 -29.28
CA ASN A 316 -18.92 1.25 -30.36
C ASN A 316 -18.43 -0.20 -30.49
N ASP A 317 -17.12 -0.44 -30.40
CA ASP A 317 -16.53 -1.74 -30.71
C ASP A 317 -16.31 -2.64 -29.47
N VAL A 318 -16.24 -2.08 -28.25
CA VAL A 318 -15.99 -2.84 -27.00
C VAL A 318 -17.31 -3.18 -26.31
N ILE A 319 -18.10 -4.04 -26.96
CA ILE A 319 -19.39 -4.52 -26.43
C ILE A 319 -19.14 -5.47 -25.24
N LEU A 320 -19.33 -4.95 -24.02
CA LEU A 320 -19.22 -5.69 -22.76
C LEU A 320 -20.58 -6.08 -22.15
N ASP A 321 -21.69 -5.74 -22.81
CA ASP A 321 -23.06 -6.07 -22.40
C ASP A 321 -23.39 -7.57 -22.62
N SER A 322 -22.61 -8.45 -21.98
CA SER A 322 -23.05 -9.82 -21.71
C SER A 322 -24.29 -9.79 -20.82
N ALA A 323 -25.31 -10.60 -21.13
CA ALA A 323 -26.47 -10.73 -20.26
C ALA A 323 -26.03 -11.10 -18.83
N PRO A 324 -26.56 -10.44 -17.78
CA PRO A 324 -26.04 -10.61 -16.42
C PRO A 324 -26.16 -12.07 -15.99
N GLU A 325 -25.01 -12.65 -15.63
CA GLU A 325 -24.86 -14.08 -15.35
C GLU A 325 -25.99 -14.59 -14.45
N THR A 326 -26.74 -15.59 -14.93
CA THR A 326 -27.82 -16.24 -14.17
C THR A 326 -27.31 -17.54 -13.56
N ARG A 327 -27.60 -17.76 -12.28
CA ARG A 327 -27.32 -19.01 -11.57
C ARG A 327 -28.52 -19.46 -10.76
N GLU A 328 -28.64 -20.75 -10.53
CA GLU A 328 -29.62 -21.31 -9.60
C GLU A 328 -29.06 -21.28 -8.18
N VAL A 329 -29.90 -20.87 -7.22
CA VAL A 329 -29.61 -21.00 -5.79
C VAL A 329 -30.55 -22.06 -5.22
N GLU A 330 -29.97 -23.04 -4.54
CA GLU A 330 -30.70 -24.08 -3.81
C GLU A 330 -30.84 -23.77 -2.33
N VAL A 331 -31.98 -24.15 -1.74
CA VAL A 331 -32.28 -24.08 -0.31
C VAL A 331 -33.08 -25.31 0.07
N PHE A 332 -32.77 -25.90 1.21
CA PHE A 332 -33.43 -27.09 1.72
C PHE A 332 -34.40 -26.71 2.84
N GLU A 333 -35.68 -27.02 2.63
CA GLU A 333 -36.72 -26.97 3.66
C GLU A 333 -36.53 -28.16 4.59
N LEU A 334 -36.20 -27.93 5.87
CA LEU A 334 -36.15 -28.97 6.90
C LEU A 334 -37.48 -29.04 7.65
N GLN A 335 -37.98 -30.27 7.80
CA GLN A 335 -39.05 -30.59 8.73
C GLN A 335 -38.61 -31.73 9.66
N ARG A 336 -39.11 -31.72 10.90
CA ARG A 336 -38.78 -32.70 11.92
C ARG A 336 -40.05 -33.38 12.41
N MET A 337 -39.99 -34.69 12.66
CA MET A 337 -41.07 -35.44 13.26
C MET A 337 -41.23 -35.04 14.74
N SER A 338 -42.46 -34.83 15.18
CA SER A 338 -42.81 -34.56 16.57
C SER A 338 -43.04 -35.87 17.33
N GLU A 339 -43.05 -35.81 18.67
CA GLU A 339 -43.39 -36.95 19.53
C GLU A 339 -44.82 -37.48 19.30
N ALA A 340 -45.68 -36.69 18.64
CA ALA A 340 -47.03 -37.09 18.22
C ALA A 340 -47.06 -37.76 16.83
N GLY A 341 -45.94 -37.82 16.12
CA GLY A 341 -45.82 -38.39 14.78
C GLY A 341 -46.18 -37.44 13.62
N GLU A 342 -46.38 -36.15 13.90
CA GLU A 342 -46.64 -35.12 12.88
C GLU A 342 -45.34 -34.45 12.41
N TRP A 343 -45.32 -33.92 11.19
CA TRP A 343 -44.13 -33.25 10.62
C TRP A 343 -44.18 -31.73 10.84
N GLU A 344 -43.31 -31.23 11.72
CA GLU A 344 -43.20 -29.81 12.06
C GLU A 344 -42.19 -29.09 11.15
N PRO A 345 -42.53 -27.92 10.57
CA PRO A 345 -41.58 -27.10 9.81
C PRO A 345 -40.52 -26.48 10.72
N TRP A 346 -39.23 -26.70 10.42
CA TRP A 346 -38.13 -26.33 11.30
C TRP A 346 -37.39 -25.06 10.85
N LEU A 347 -36.87 -25.04 9.62
CA LEU A 347 -36.19 -23.89 8.98
C LEU A 347 -35.78 -24.20 7.52
N PHE A 348 -35.38 -23.15 6.80
CA PHE A 348 -34.80 -23.19 5.46
C PHE A 348 -33.28 -23.01 5.52
N THR A 349 -32.51 -24.02 5.12
CA THR A 349 -31.04 -24.10 5.25
C THR A 349 -30.34 -24.13 3.88
N PRO A 350 -29.14 -23.53 3.73
CA PRO A 350 -28.34 -23.63 2.50
C PRO A 350 -27.66 -25.00 2.31
N SER A 351 -27.58 -25.83 3.36
CA SER A 351 -27.03 -27.20 3.30
C SER A 351 -28.12 -28.24 3.52
N PRO A 352 -28.05 -29.45 2.92
CA PRO A 352 -29.05 -30.51 3.08
C PRO A 352 -29.35 -30.92 4.53
N TYR A 353 -28.36 -30.81 5.44
CA TYR A 353 -28.44 -31.38 6.79
C TYR A 353 -28.77 -32.89 6.73
N ASP A 354 -27.91 -33.60 6.01
CA ASP A 354 -27.88 -35.06 5.90
C ASP A 354 -27.25 -35.72 7.15
N PRO A 355 -27.39 -37.04 7.33
CA PRO A 355 -26.85 -37.77 8.49
C PRO A 355 -25.33 -37.66 8.68
N LEU A 356 -24.57 -37.42 7.61
CA LEU A 356 -23.11 -37.31 7.62
C LEU A 356 -22.62 -35.85 7.64
N SER A 357 -23.53 -34.87 7.64
CA SER A 357 -23.18 -33.46 7.72
C SER A 357 -22.46 -33.14 9.04
N GLN A 358 -21.45 -32.26 8.98
CA GLN A 358 -20.68 -31.87 10.17
C GLN A 358 -21.59 -31.32 11.28
N ALA A 359 -22.63 -30.56 10.93
CA ALA A 359 -23.60 -30.06 11.91
C ALA A 359 -24.33 -31.21 12.64
N ARG A 360 -24.79 -32.24 11.90
CA ARG A 360 -25.42 -33.42 12.50
C ARG A 360 -24.48 -34.19 13.42
N ILE A 361 -23.26 -34.49 12.95
CA ILE A 361 -22.24 -35.22 13.71
C ILE A 361 -21.83 -34.45 14.99
N THR A 362 -21.85 -33.12 14.96
CA THR A 362 -21.50 -32.25 16.11
C THR A 362 -22.68 -32.02 17.07
N GLY A 363 -23.91 -32.36 16.67
CA GLY A 363 -25.13 -31.99 17.41
C GLY A 363 -25.52 -30.50 17.28
N ASP A 364 -24.93 -29.78 16.33
CA ASP A 364 -25.15 -28.36 16.10
C ASP A 364 -26.51 -28.11 15.41
N ARG A 365 -27.25 -27.11 15.89
CA ARG A 365 -28.52 -26.71 15.24
C ARG A 365 -28.23 -26.17 13.83
N PRO A 366 -28.93 -26.64 12.78
CA PRO A 366 -28.75 -26.11 11.43
C PRO A 366 -29.11 -24.62 11.37
N ARG A 367 -28.32 -23.86 10.59
CA ARG A 367 -28.45 -22.40 10.46
C ARG A 367 -29.31 -22.08 9.23
N GLY A 368 -30.22 -21.12 9.34
CA GLY A 368 -31.13 -20.79 8.25
C GLY A 368 -32.24 -19.81 8.61
N ALA A 369 -33.11 -19.58 7.64
CA ALA A 369 -34.30 -18.72 7.70
C ALA A 369 -35.52 -19.48 8.27
N ARG A 370 -36.53 -18.78 8.81
CA ARG A 370 -37.79 -19.43 9.21
C ARG A 370 -38.81 -19.44 8.08
N PHE A 371 -38.82 -18.42 7.24
CA PHE A 371 -39.73 -18.30 6.10
C PHE A 371 -38.95 -18.09 4.79
N PHE A 372 -39.53 -18.48 3.66
CA PHE A 372 -38.96 -18.23 2.32
C PHE A 372 -38.67 -16.74 2.04
N GLU A 373 -39.36 -15.85 2.75
CA GLU A 373 -39.28 -14.39 2.63
C GLU A 373 -38.04 -13.81 3.34
N ASP A 374 -37.54 -14.49 4.38
CA ASP A 374 -36.27 -14.14 5.05
C ASP A 374 -35.04 -14.55 4.22
N VAL A 375 -35.21 -15.35 3.16
CA VAL A 375 -34.10 -15.88 2.36
C VAL A 375 -33.58 -14.81 1.39
N LEU A 376 -32.52 -14.14 1.82
CA LEU A 376 -31.76 -13.20 1.02
C LEU A 376 -31.02 -13.89 -0.14
N ALA A 377 -30.81 -13.16 -1.24
CA ALA A 377 -29.92 -13.60 -2.31
C ALA A 377 -28.45 -13.59 -1.83
N PRO A 378 -27.57 -14.43 -2.40
CA PRO A 378 -26.13 -14.41 -2.06
C PRO A 378 -25.47 -13.04 -2.30
N GLU A 379 -24.37 -12.78 -1.60
CA GLU A 379 -23.65 -11.50 -1.71
C GLU A 379 -23.18 -11.22 -3.15
N GLY A 380 -23.54 -10.06 -3.69
CA GLY A 380 -23.30 -9.69 -5.10
C GLY A 380 -24.35 -10.19 -6.10
N TRP A 381 -25.42 -10.84 -5.65
CA TRP A 381 -26.51 -11.37 -6.49
C TRP A 381 -27.86 -10.76 -6.13
N GLU A 382 -28.82 -10.86 -7.04
CA GLU A 382 -30.20 -10.44 -6.85
C GLU A 382 -31.16 -11.48 -7.45
N TRP A 383 -32.34 -11.65 -6.85
CA TRP A 383 -33.34 -12.58 -7.37
C TRP A 383 -33.84 -12.14 -8.76
N SER A 384 -33.71 -13.01 -9.76
CA SER A 384 -34.28 -12.76 -11.09
C SER A 384 -35.75 -13.16 -11.15
N GLU A 385 -36.13 -14.21 -10.43
CA GLU A 385 -37.49 -14.73 -10.34
C GLU A 385 -38.24 -14.28 -9.07
N LYS A 386 -39.57 -14.26 -9.14
CA LYS A 386 -40.44 -13.83 -8.03
C LYS A 386 -40.86 -14.95 -7.06
N LYS A 387 -40.64 -16.21 -7.40
CA LYS A 387 -41.08 -17.38 -6.62
C LYS A 387 -39.95 -18.40 -6.52
N TRP A 388 -40.00 -19.24 -5.50
CA TRP A 388 -39.24 -20.48 -5.43
C TRP A 388 -39.95 -21.56 -6.25
N ALA A 389 -39.18 -22.39 -6.96
CA ALA A 389 -39.64 -23.60 -7.62
C ALA A 389 -39.25 -24.82 -6.78
N LEU A 390 -40.14 -25.82 -6.73
CA LEU A 390 -39.82 -27.12 -6.14
C LEU A 390 -38.92 -27.88 -7.11
N ASP A 391 -37.81 -28.42 -6.63
CA ASP A 391 -37.02 -29.35 -7.41
C ASP A 391 -37.75 -30.69 -7.54
N LEU A 392 -37.96 -31.13 -8.79
CA LEU A 392 -38.59 -32.40 -9.10
C LEU A 392 -37.59 -33.56 -9.11
N TRP A 393 -36.30 -33.29 -9.26
CA TRP A 393 -35.24 -34.28 -9.44
C TRP A 393 -34.59 -34.65 -8.09
N SER A 394 -35.44 -34.97 -7.10
CA SER A 394 -35.07 -35.33 -5.72
C SER A 394 -34.03 -36.45 -5.60
N ARG A 395 -33.96 -37.32 -6.61
CA ARG A 395 -32.96 -38.38 -6.76
C ARG A 395 -31.59 -37.85 -7.16
N GLU A 396 -31.53 -36.95 -8.14
CA GLU A 396 -30.28 -36.54 -8.79
C GLU A 396 -29.37 -35.81 -7.81
N TRP A 397 -29.90 -34.82 -7.07
CA TRP A 397 -29.08 -34.07 -6.11
C TRP A 397 -28.58 -34.93 -4.93
N VAL A 398 -29.30 -36.01 -4.59
CA VAL A 398 -28.93 -37.01 -3.58
C VAL A 398 -27.83 -37.94 -4.09
N GLU A 399 -27.95 -38.43 -5.31
CA GLU A 399 -26.94 -39.29 -5.97
C GLU A 399 -25.65 -38.50 -6.27
N GLU A 400 -25.75 -37.25 -6.75
CA GLU A 400 -24.62 -36.31 -6.96
C GLU A 400 -23.79 -36.08 -5.68
N ARG A 401 -24.47 -35.88 -4.54
CA ARG A 401 -23.85 -35.59 -3.24
C ARG A 401 -23.49 -36.86 -2.45
N ILE A 402 -23.77 -38.03 -3.01
CA ILE A 402 -23.51 -39.36 -2.43
C ILE A 402 -24.10 -39.46 -1.00
N ILE A 403 -25.33 -38.96 -0.83
CA ILE A 403 -25.99 -38.92 0.48
C ILE A 403 -26.52 -40.32 0.80
N THR A 404 -25.84 -41.01 1.71
CA THR A 404 -26.24 -42.34 2.22
C THR A 404 -27.16 -42.22 3.44
N GLY A 405 -27.99 -43.24 3.67
CA GLY A 405 -28.86 -43.30 4.86
C GLY A 405 -30.23 -42.63 4.68
N VAL A 406 -30.70 -42.48 3.45
CA VAL A 406 -31.90 -41.69 3.11
C VAL A 406 -32.86 -42.45 2.18
N GLU A 407 -34.15 -42.17 2.33
CA GLU A 407 -35.24 -42.64 1.46
C GLU A 407 -35.72 -41.46 0.58
N VAL A 408 -35.76 -41.64 -0.74
CA VAL A 408 -36.15 -40.58 -1.70
C VAL A 408 -37.57 -40.80 -2.19
N GLU A 409 -38.48 -39.92 -1.82
CA GLU A 409 -39.86 -39.88 -2.32
C GLU A 409 -39.84 -39.42 -3.80
N THR A 410 -40.35 -40.27 -4.69
CA THR A 410 -40.37 -40.03 -6.14
C THR A 410 -41.75 -39.69 -6.68
N GLU A 411 -42.79 -39.74 -5.84
CA GLU A 411 -44.16 -39.37 -6.18
C GLU A 411 -44.71 -38.37 -5.15
N GLY A 412 -45.63 -37.49 -5.54
CA GLY A 412 -46.11 -36.42 -4.65
C GLY A 412 -45.08 -35.31 -4.42
N GLU A 413 -44.78 -35.01 -3.14
CA GLU A 413 -44.11 -33.77 -2.71
C GLU A 413 -42.57 -33.78 -2.76
N ARG A 414 -41.95 -34.91 -3.14
CA ARG A 414 -40.49 -35.06 -3.36
C ARG A 414 -39.66 -34.87 -2.09
N TRP A 415 -40.16 -35.33 -0.95
CA TRP A 415 -39.41 -35.36 0.30
C TRP A 415 -38.25 -36.37 0.28
N VAL A 416 -37.13 -36.02 0.90
CA VAL A 416 -36.05 -36.96 1.21
C VAL A 416 -36.04 -37.17 2.72
N TYR A 417 -36.36 -38.38 3.16
CA TYR A 417 -36.42 -38.77 4.57
C TYR A 417 -35.08 -39.36 5.01
N ASP A 418 -34.69 -39.18 6.28
CA ASP A 418 -33.66 -40.04 6.88
C ASP A 418 -34.22 -41.46 7.09
N MET A 419 -33.39 -42.48 6.93
CA MET A 419 -33.70 -43.83 7.41
C MET A 419 -33.42 -43.92 8.92
N TYR A 420 -34.28 -44.61 9.66
CA TYR A 420 -34.13 -44.83 11.09
C TYR A 420 -32.91 -45.73 11.40
N ASP A 421 -31.93 -45.24 12.17
CA ASP A 421 -30.83 -46.08 12.67
C ASP A 421 -31.20 -46.70 14.02
N GLU A 422 -31.36 -48.03 14.04
CA GLU A 422 -31.63 -48.84 15.24
C GLU A 422 -30.57 -48.66 16.36
N ARG A 423 -29.45 -47.99 16.09
CA ARG A 423 -28.39 -47.68 17.06
C ARG A 423 -28.66 -46.45 17.93
N GLU A 424 -29.41 -45.45 17.47
CA GLU A 424 -29.69 -44.26 18.31
C GLU A 424 -30.56 -44.63 19.52
N GLU A 425 -31.45 -45.62 19.37
CA GLU A 425 -32.27 -46.18 20.46
C GLU A 425 -31.46 -47.04 21.46
N GLN A 426 -30.21 -47.42 21.13
CA GLN A 426 -29.33 -48.22 22.00
C GLN A 426 -28.38 -47.39 22.90
N VAL A 427 -28.54 -46.05 22.97
CA VAL A 427 -27.73 -45.18 23.86
C VAL A 427 -28.25 -45.21 25.32
N GLY A 428 -28.57 -46.41 25.81
CA GLY A 428 -28.75 -46.73 27.22
C GLY A 428 -27.60 -47.62 27.69
N VAL A 429 -27.02 -47.35 28.86
CA VAL A 429 -25.77 -48.01 29.29
C VAL A 429 -25.94 -49.52 29.45
N VAL A 430 -25.24 -50.30 28.60
CA VAL A 430 -25.12 -51.76 28.71
C VAL A 430 -23.64 -52.13 28.89
N GLU A 431 -23.27 -52.57 30.09
CA GLU A 431 -21.93 -53.08 30.40
C GLU A 431 -21.75 -54.53 29.90
N ALA A 432 -21.33 -54.73 28.64
CA ALA A 432 -20.63 -55.95 28.23
C ALA A 432 -19.93 -55.80 26.86
N PRO A 433 -18.65 -56.20 26.72
CA PRO A 433 -17.97 -56.21 25.42
C PRO A 433 -18.32 -57.46 24.60
N GLN A 434 -19.44 -57.42 23.86
CA GLN A 434 -19.64 -58.38 22.77
C GLN A 434 -18.96 -57.89 21.49
N MET A 435 -18.07 -58.71 20.91
CA MET A 435 -17.48 -58.42 19.61
C MET A 435 -18.54 -58.49 18.51
N SER A 436 -19.08 -57.32 18.14
CA SER A 436 -19.95 -57.16 16.99
C SER A 436 -19.16 -57.47 15.71
N LYS A 437 -19.52 -58.57 15.05
CA LYS A 437 -19.16 -58.78 13.64
C LYS A 437 -19.67 -57.57 12.86
N LEU A 438 -18.88 -57.03 11.93
CA LEU A 438 -19.36 -55.99 11.02
C LEU A 438 -20.58 -56.52 10.27
N LYS A 439 -21.78 -56.06 10.64
CA LYS A 439 -22.91 -56.02 9.71
C LYS A 439 -22.47 -55.08 8.59
N VAL A 440 -22.20 -55.66 7.43
CA VAL A 440 -22.03 -54.91 6.19
C VAL A 440 -23.27 -54.04 6.02
N LEU A 441 -23.08 -52.76 5.64
CA LEU A 441 -24.19 -51.87 5.30
C LEU A 441 -25.13 -52.59 4.32
N PRO A 442 -26.46 -52.51 4.48
CA PRO A 442 -27.36 -53.00 3.45
C PRO A 442 -26.99 -52.34 2.14
N GLN A 443 -26.63 -53.13 1.12
CA GLN A 443 -26.59 -52.60 -0.24
C GLN A 443 -27.99 -52.10 -0.57
N THR A 444 -28.08 -51.01 -1.35
CA THR A 444 -29.34 -50.47 -1.88
C THR A 444 -29.96 -51.47 -2.86
N SER A 445 -30.66 -52.46 -2.31
CA SER A 445 -31.33 -53.52 -3.04
C SER A 445 -32.59 -52.97 -3.68
N TRP A 446 -32.49 -52.59 -4.96
CA TRP A 446 -33.61 -52.22 -5.80
C TRP A 446 -34.59 -53.38 -5.96
N GLN A 447 -35.62 -53.41 -5.12
CA GLN A 447 -36.80 -54.25 -5.33
C GLN A 447 -38.04 -53.41 -5.03
N GLU A 448 -38.76 -53.09 -6.09
CA GLU A 448 -40.03 -52.39 -6.08
C GLU A 448 -41.07 -53.27 -5.38
N GLY A 449 -41.53 -52.82 -4.21
CA GLY A 449 -42.43 -53.59 -3.34
C GLY A 449 -43.29 -52.65 -2.51
N GLU A 450 -44.58 -52.65 -2.83
CA GLU A 450 -45.62 -52.06 -1.98
C GLU A 450 -45.61 -52.74 -0.60
N ASP A 451 -46.11 -52.03 0.43
CA ASP A 451 -46.33 -52.53 1.80
C ASP A 451 -45.10 -52.91 2.66
N ALA A 452 -43.89 -52.49 2.29
CA ALA A 452 -42.75 -52.44 3.22
C ALA A 452 -42.71 -51.11 4.00
N VAL A 453 -43.30 -51.06 5.21
CA VAL A 453 -43.24 -49.88 6.09
C VAL A 453 -41.84 -49.73 6.69
N VAL A 454 -40.94 -49.12 5.93
CA VAL A 454 -39.61 -48.70 6.41
C VAL A 454 -39.79 -47.65 7.51
N ARG A 455 -39.10 -47.81 8.65
CA ARG A 455 -39.06 -46.77 9.67
C ARG A 455 -38.27 -45.57 9.12
N ARG A 456 -38.98 -44.45 8.95
CA ARG A 456 -38.39 -43.14 8.67
C ARG A 456 -37.83 -42.57 9.97
N GLY A 457 -36.68 -41.93 9.91
CA GLY A 457 -36.07 -41.22 11.02
C GLY A 457 -36.67 -39.82 11.22
N ASP A 458 -36.25 -39.14 12.29
CA ASP A 458 -36.84 -37.89 12.77
C ASP A 458 -36.85 -36.70 11.79
N TRP A 459 -36.20 -36.78 10.62
CA TRP A 459 -36.00 -35.62 9.73
C TRP A 459 -36.34 -35.95 8.28
N ARG A 460 -36.93 -34.95 7.63
CA ARG A 460 -37.11 -34.91 6.18
C ARG A 460 -36.73 -33.54 5.62
N ARG A 461 -36.26 -33.54 4.37
CA ARG A 461 -35.79 -32.34 3.67
C ARG A 461 -36.28 -32.30 2.23
N ARG A 462 -36.54 -31.10 1.72
CA ARG A 462 -37.01 -30.86 0.35
C ARG A 462 -36.24 -29.72 -0.29
N ARG A 463 -35.73 -29.94 -1.51
CA ARG A 463 -34.90 -28.97 -2.25
C ARG A 463 -35.80 -27.99 -3.01
N TRP A 464 -35.58 -26.71 -2.77
CA TRP A 464 -36.19 -25.60 -3.49
C TRP A 464 -35.11 -24.84 -4.25
N VAL A 465 -35.41 -24.45 -5.50
CA VAL A 465 -34.49 -23.74 -6.38
C VAL A 465 -35.11 -22.43 -6.85
N ARG A 466 -34.26 -21.43 -7.13
CA ARG A 466 -34.68 -20.12 -7.66
C ARG A 466 -33.52 -19.45 -8.38
N LEU A 467 -33.78 -18.84 -9.53
CA LEU A 467 -32.74 -18.14 -10.29
C LEU A 467 -32.38 -16.79 -9.66
N VAL A 468 -31.09 -16.57 -9.46
CA VAL A 468 -30.47 -15.26 -9.25
C VAL A 468 -29.79 -14.78 -10.54
N LYS A 469 -29.70 -13.46 -10.70
CA LYS A 469 -28.80 -12.80 -11.66
C LYS A 469 -27.72 -12.06 -10.90
N ARG A 470 -26.50 -12.02 -11.46
CA ARG A 470 -25.39 -11.26 -10.89
C ARG A 470 -25.77 -9.78 -10.86
N ARG A 471 -25.68 -9.15 -9.69
CA ARG A 471 -26.07 -7.75 -9.54
C ARG A 471 -25.07 -6.87 -10.27
N ALA A 472 -25.56 -6.01 -11.16
CA ALA A 472 -24.72 -4.97 -11.75
C ALA A 472 -24.35 -3.95 -10.67
N THR A 473 -23.08 -3.94 -10.25
CA THR A 473 -22.54 -2.88 -9.40
C THR A 473 -22.41 -1.62 -10.26
N SER A 474 -23.42 -0.75 -10.20
CA SER A 474 -23.34 0.60 -10.76
C SER A 474 -22.09 1.28 -10.21
N ALA A 475 -21.12 1.57 -11.08
CA ALA A 475 -19.88 2.23 -10.68
C ALA A 475 -20.23 3.55 -9.99
N PHE A 476 -19.80 3.71 -8.74
CA PHE A 476 -19.97 4.96 -8.02
C PHE A 476 -19.12 6.03 -8.73
N THR A 477 -19.78 6.95 -9.43
CA THR A 477 -19.18 8.20 -9.87
C THR A 477 -18.94 9.08 -8.65
N ALA A 478 -17.73 9.00 -8.11
CA ALA A 478 -17.19 9.91 -7.11
C ALA A 478 -16.52 11.12 -7.78
#